data_AF-A0A846ZFE6-F1
#
_entry.id   AF-A0A846ZFE6-F1
#
_cell.length_a   1.000
_cell.length_b   1.000
_cell.length_c   1.000
_cell.angle_alpha   90.00
_cell.angle_beta   90.00
_cell.angle_gamma   90.00
#
_symmetry.space_group_name_H-M   'P 1'
#
loop_
_entity.id
_entity.type
_entity.pdbx_description
1 polymer ?
#
loop_
_entity_poly.entity_id
_entity_poly.type
_entity_poly.pdbx_seq_one_letter_code
_entity_poly.pdbx_strand_id
1 'polypeptide(L)' 'MTGLEYNISTEWSRDVYGQATGDTALEHVPARVQQLWEDFRHAHHLPNDAQIVEFDRILTDFQTNEWSA' A
#
# COMPACT_ATOMS: atom_id res chain seq x y z
N MET A 1 -8.17 0.74 13.92
CA MET A 1 -7.78 -0.24 12.90
C MET A 1 -9.01 -0.85 12.28
N THR A 2 -9.25 -0.55 11.01
CA THR A 2 -10.27 -1.26 10.20
C THR A 2 -9.69 -2.57 9.68
N GLY A 3 -10.54 -3.49 9.17
CA GLY A 3 -10.07 -4.72 8.53
C GLY A 3 -9.21 -4.45 7.28
N LEU A 4 -9.51 -3.39 6.53
CA LEU A 4 -8.75 -2.98 5.35
C LEU A 4 -7.35 -2.47 5.71
N GLU A 5 -7.24 -1.65 6.75
CA GLU A 5 -5.96 -1.13 7.24
C GLU A 5 -5.02 -2.25 7.70
N TYR A 6 -5.57 -3.30 8.31
CA TYR A 6 -4.82 -4.50 8.66
C TYR A 6 -4.30 -5.21 7.41
N ASN A 7 -5.18 -5.52 6.44
CA ASN A 7 -4.81 -6.22 5.21
C ASN A 7 -3.71 -5.48 4.44
N ILE A 8 -3.85 -4.16 4.28
CA ILE A 8 -2.85 -3.34 3.57
C ILE A 8 -1.50 -3.37 4.31
N SER A 9 -1.49 -3.29 5.63
CA SER A 9 -0.26 -3.34 6.43
C SER A 9 0.42 -4.72 6.35
N THR A 10 -0.35 -5.81 6.30
CA THR A 10 0.18 -7.17 6.26
C THR A 10 0.60 -7.63 4.86
N GLU A 11 -0.03 -7.12 3.81
CA GLU A 11 0.21 -7.58 2.44
C GLU A 11 1.12 -6.65 1.65
N TRP A 12 1.15 -5.36 1.99
CA TRP A 12 1.75 -4.35 1.11
C TRP A 12 2.65 -3.31 1.83
N SER A 13 2.86 -3.43 3.14
CA SER A 13 3.78 -2.52 3.83
C SER A 13 5.21 -2.57 3.24
N ARG A 14 5.98 -1.50 3.49
CA ARG A 14 7.39 -1.39 3.06
C ARG A 14 8.24 -2.59 3.49
N ASP A 15 7.97 -3.12 4.68
CA ASP A 15 8.67 -4.30 5.21
C ASP A 15 8.35 -5.54 4.37
N VAL A 16 7.07 -5.73 4.00
CA VAL A 16 6.64 -6.85 3.15
C VAL A 16 7.23 -6.72 1.75
N TYR A 17 7.32 -5.50 1.20
CA TYR A 17 7.99 -5.25 -0.07
C TYR A 17 9.46 -5.69 -0.04
N GLY A 18 10.22 -5.27 0.97
CA GLY A 18 11.63 -5.62 1.10
C GLY A 18 11.84 -7.13 1.26
N GLN A 19 10.94 -7.81 1.95
CA GLN A 19 10.96 -9.27 2.07
C GLN A 19 10.59 -9.99 0.76
N ALA A 20 9.58 -9.51 0.04
CA ALA A 20 9.09 -10.15 -1.19
C ALA A 20 10.02 -9.94 -2.38
N THR A 21 10.65 -8.77 -2.49
CA THR A 21 11.49 -8.37 -3.63
C THR A 21 12.99 -8.52 -3.36
N GLY A 22 13.39 -8.62 -2.09
CA GLY A 22 14.79 -8.58 -1.67
C GLY A 22 15.37 -7.15 -1.61
N ASP A 23 14.63 -6.13 -2.06
CA ASP A 23 15.05 -4.72 -2.01
C ASP A 23 14.78 -4.12 -0.61
N THR A 24 15.51 -4.62 0.38
CA THR A 24 15.38 -4.17 1.78
C THR A 24 15.82 -2.71 2.00
N ALA A 25 16.62 -2.16 1.10
CA ALA A 25 17.05 -0.77 1.10
C ALA A 25 16.04 0.17 0.42
N LEU A 26 15.00 -0.36 -0.24
CA LEU A 26 13.99 0.38 -0.99
C LEU A 26 14.61 1.25 -2.11
N GLU A 27 15.66 0.78 -2.76
CA GLU A 27 16.40 1.52 -3.81
C GLU A 27 15.74 1.40 -5.19
N HIS A 28 15.01 0.32 -5.44
CA HIS A 28 14.45 -0.05 -6.74
C HIS A 28 12.91 -0.10 -6.73
N VAL A 29 12.30 0.58 -5.76
CA VAL A 29 10.84 0.63 -5.62
C VAL A 29 10.21 1.27 -6.86
N PRO A 30 9.30 0.58 -7.57
CA PRO A 30 8.58 1.16 -8.68
C PRO A 30 7.81 2.42 -8.28
N ALA A 31 7.77 3.43 -9.16
CA ALA A 31 7.07 4.69 -8.90
C ALA A 31 5.60 4.49 -8.48
N ARG A 32 4.92 3.50 -9.07
CA ARG A 32 3.55 3.10 -8.69
C ARG A 32 3.47 2.67 -7.22
N VAL A 33 4.38 1.81 -6.76
CA VAL A 33 4.40 1.33 -5.36
C VAL A 33 4.70 2.49 -4.41
N GLN A 34 5.58 3.41 -4.79
CA GLN A 34 5.83 4.64 -4.02
C GLN A 34 4.58 5.51 -3.91
N GLN A 35 3.86 5.72 -5.02
CA GLN A 35 2.61 6.48 -5.05
C GLN A 35 1.56 5.85 -4.14
N LEU A 36 1.40 4.53 -4.19
CA LEU A 36 0.48 3.85 -3.29
C LEU A 36 0.85 4.08 -1.81
N TRP A 37 2.15 4.09 -1.44
CA TRP A 37 2.58 4.37 -0.06
C TRP A 37 2.23 5.77 0.39
N GLU A 38 2.31 6.73 -0.53
CA GLU A 38 1.86 8.10 -0.27
C GLU A 38 0.34 8.18 -0.14
N ASP A 39 -0.40 7.50 -1.02
CA ASP A 39 -1.86 7.43 -1.00
C ASP A 39 -2.37 6.81 0.32
N PHE A 40 -1.72 5.74 0.79
CA PHE A 40 -2.04 5.12 2.08
C PHE A 40 -1.81 6.08 3.24
N ARG A 41 -0.68 6.79 3.24
CA ARG A 41 -0.41 7.82 4.25
C ARG A 41 -1.44 8.94 4.19
N HIS A 42 -1.85 9.35 3.00
CA HIS A 42 -2.89 10.37 2.81
C HIS A 42 -4.25 9.89 3.34
N ALA A 43 -4.63 8.65 3.04
CA ALA A 43 -5.89 8.05 3.46
C ALA A 43 -6.08 8.03 4.99
N HIS A 44 -5.00 7.92 5.77
CA HIS A 44 -5.05 8.04 7.24
C HIS A 44 -5.53 9.41 7.75
N HIS A 45 -5.41 10.45 6.93
CA HIS A 45 -5.84 11.82 7.28
C HIS A 45 -7.23 12.17 6.74
N LEU A 46 -7.86 11.26 5.97
CA LEU A 46 -9.19 11.46 5.43
C LEU A 46 -10.29 11.17 6.47
N PRO A 47 -11.49 11.78 6.31
CA PRO A 47 -12.68 11.34 7.02
C PRO A 47 -12.99 9.87 6.73
N ASN A 48 -13.60 9.16 7.70
CA ASN A 48 -13.80 7.70 7.64
C ASN A 48 -14.36 7.18 6.31
N ASP A 49 -15.38 7.83 5.74
CA ASP A 49 -15.99 7.36 4.49
C ASP A 49 -15.02 7.43 3.30
N ALA A 50 -14.23 8.50 3.21
CA ALA A 50 -13.22 8.68 2.18
C ALA A 50 -11.98 7.81 2.42
N GLN A 51 -11.62 7.60 3.69
CA GLN A 51 -10.54 6.68 4.08
C GLN A 51 -10.83 5.24 3.64
N ILE A 52 -12.07 4.75 3.85
CA ILE A 52 -12.47 3.40 3.45
C ILE A 52 -12.37 3.23 1.93
N VAL A 53 -12.85 4.21 1.16
CA VAL A 53 -12.77 4.19 -0.31
C VAL A 53 -11.33 4.20 -0.80
N GLU A 54 -10.46 5.02 -0.23
CA GLU A 54 -9.05 5.06 -0.62
C GLU A 54 -8.32 3.77 -0.25
N PHE A 55 -8.58 3.19 0.93
CA PHE A 55 -8.01 1.90 1.30
C PHE A 55 -8.47 0.77 0.36
N ASP A 56 -9.73 0.74 -0.05
CA ASP A 56 -10.24 -0.23 -1.02
C ASP A 56 -9.58 -0.06 -2.40
N ARG A 57 -9.39 1.18 -2.87
CA ARG A 57 -8.65 1.48 -4.10
C ARG A 57 -7.21 0.99 -4.04
N ILE A 58 -6.50 1.30 -2.96
CA ILE A 58 -5.09 0.90 -2.77
C ILE A 58 -4.98 -0.62 -2.76
N LEU A 59 -5.85 -1.31 -2.03
CA LEU A 59 -5.86 -2.77 -1.96
C LEU A 59 -6.16 -3.39 -3.33
N THR A 60 -7.16 -2.89 -4.04
CA THR A 60 -7.53 -3.38 -5.38
C THR A 60 -6.39 -3.19 -6.38
N ASP A 61 -5.76 -2.02 -6.38
CA ASP A 61 -4.63 -1.73 -7.26
C ASP A 61 -3.46 -2.69 -6.96
N PHE A 62 -3.13 -2.88 -5.68
CA PHE A 62 -2.12 -3.84 -5.25
C PHE A 62 -2.47 -5.27 -5.65
N GLN A 63 -3.69 -5.76 -5.41
CA GLN A 63 -4.08 -7.13 -5.80
C GLN A 63 -4.05 -7.36 -7.31
N THR A 64 -4.23 -6.31 -8.11
CA THR A 64 -4.24 -6.41 -9.57
C THR A 64 -2.84 -6.49 -10.17
N ASN A 65 -1.90 -5.73 -9.61
CA ASN A 65 -0.58 -5.53 -10.22
C ASN A 65 0.58 -5.98 -9.31
N GLU A 66 0.27 -6.37 -8.07
CA GLU A 66 1.21 -6.74 -7.01
C GLU A 66 2.33 -5.69 -6.85
N TRP A 67 3.56 -6.16 -6.69
CA TRP A 67 4.79 -5.36 -6.66
C TRP A 67 5.30 -4.96 -8.03
N SER A 68 4.65 -5.46 -9.09
CA SER A 68 5.02 -5.17 -10.47
C SER A 68 4.41 -3.84 -10.90
N ALA A 69 5.14 -3.13 -11.76
CA ALA A 69 4.62 -1.96 -12.46
C ALA A 69 3.74 -2.37 -13.64
#